data_AF-A0A933XUQ3-F1
#
_entry.id   AF-A0A933XUQ3-F1
#
_cell.length_a   1.000
_cell.length_b   1.000
_cell.length_c   1.000
_cell.angle_alpha   90.00
_cell.angle_beta   90.00
_cell.angle_gamma   90.00
#
_symmetry.space_group_name_H-M   'P 1'
#
loop_
_entity.id
_entity.type
_entity.pdbx_description
1 polymer ?
#
loop_
_entity_poly.entity_id
_entity_poly.type
_entity_poly.pdbx_seq_one_letter_code
_entity_poly.pdbx_strand_id
1 'polypeptide(L)'
;MDASQAAPNTGKEETPPAPAKGADAAKSPAEKAAAAKAAAAAKAAAKKEEAGGKPLADNGDGTISDPNTGLMWKKTDAWLDTRRFYKWSEHKSYLDEINKKKFAGHGDWRLPTKAEAATLVDKTKSLLDKNGIVIPIDPVFQTGCAANTWIGECADDKITRFDLKIGIETLYPTADIWSSIWAVRKPKSA
;
A
#
# COMPACT_ATOMS: atom_id res chain seq x y z
N MET A 1 -10.61 4.64 62.22
CA MET A 1 -9.34 4.62 62.97
C MET A 1 -8.38 3.87 62.06
N ASP A 2 -7.56 4.59 61.28
CA ASP A 2 -6.23 5.08 61.71
C ASP A 2 -5.41 3.89 62.24
N ALA A 3 -4.19 3.59 61.84
CA ALA A 3 -3.10 4.37 61.28
C ALA A 3 -2.10 3.30 60.79
N SER A 4 -1.40 3.48 59.67
CA SER A 4 -0.10 4.14 59.65
C SER A 4 1.08 3.25 60.08
N GLN A 5 2.04 3.15 59.14
CA GLN A 5 3.49 3.20 59.37
C GLN A 5 4.16 2.02 60.11
N ALA A 6 5.43 1.70 59.91
CA ALA A 6 6.46 2.01 58.91
C ALA A 6 7.65 1.05 59.21
N ALA A 7 8.59 0.99 58.27
CA ALA A 7 9.87 0.28 58.34
C ALA A 7 10.76 0.68 59.55
N PRO A 8 11.96 0.08 59.71
CA PRO A 8 13.12 0.86 59.25
C PRO A 8 14.35 0.08 58.71
N ASN A 9 15.22 0.85 58.02
CA ASN A 9 16.70 0.87 57.95
C ASN A 9 17.51 -0.35 57.44
N THR A 10 18.68 -0.23 56.77
CA THR A 10 19.52 0.89 56.23
C THR A 10 20.65 0.30 55.38
N GLY A 11 21.10 1.06 54.37
CA GLY A 11 22.53 1.19 54.05
C GLY A 11 23.07 0.44 52.83
N LYS A 12 23.31 1.16 51.72
CA LYS A 12 24.63 1.68 51.31
C LYS A 12 24.58 2.21 49.87
N GLU A 13 25.24 3.34 49.68
CA GLU A 13 25.41 4.08 48.44
C GLU A 13 26.61 3.51 47.67
N GLU A 14 26.40 3.11 46.41
CA GLU A 14 27.48 2.98 45.42
C GLU A 14 27.00 3.57 44.08
N THR A 15 27.86 4.42 43.53
CA THR A 15 27.66 5.28 42.36
C THR A 15 27.65 4.49 41.05
N PRO A 16 26.76 4.78 40.08
CA PRO A 16 26.88 4.25 38.73
C PRO A 16 27.85 5.12 37.87
N PRO A 17 28.68 4.50 37.00
CA PRO A 17 29.59 5.25 36.14
C PRO A 17 28.87 5.88 34.94
N ALA A 18 29.40 7.01 34.49
CA ALA A 18 28.98 7.74 33.30
C ALA A 18 29.13 6.91 32.00
N PRO A 19 28.32 7.17 30.95
CA PRO A 19 28.45 6.51 29.66
C PRO A 19 29.58 7.11 28.82
N ALA A 20 30.40 6.23 28.24
CA ALA A 20 31.42 6.56 27.25
C ALA A 20 30.78 7.00 25.92
N LYS A 21 31.45 7.95 25.26
CA LYS A 21 31.07 8.61 24.00
C LYS A 21 31.72 7.87 22.82
N GLY A 22 30.92 7.57 21.77
CA GLY A 22 31.39 7.55 20.37
C GLY A 22 31.37 6.20 19.62
N ALA A 23 30.43 6.07 18.68
CA ALA A 23 30.64 5.41 17.39
C ALA A 23 29.61 5.95 16.38
N ASP A 24 30.09 6.73 15.40
CA ASP A 24 29.34 7.20 14.24
C ASP A 24 28.89 6.00 13.39
N ALA A 25 27.61 5.63 13.46
CA ALA A 25 27.03 4.65 12.55
C ALA A 25 26.56 5.36 11.28
N ALA A 26 27.45 5.46 10.28
CA ALA A 26 27.06 5.85 8.94
C ALA A 26 26.16 4.75 8.32
N LYS A 27 24.86 5.02 8.21
CA LYS A 27 23.87 4.12 7.56
C LYS A 27 24.36 3.64 6.20
N SER A 28 24.17 2.34 5.92
CA SER A 28 24.55 1.69 4.66
C SER A 28 23.85 2.36 3.45
N PRO A 29 24.43 2.34 2.24
CA PRO A 29 23.78 2.88 1.04
C PRO A 29 22.37 2.33 0.80
N ALA A 30 22.10 1.07 1.17
CA ALA A 30 20.78 0.45 1.06
C ALA A 30 19.76 1.03 2.05
N GLU A 31 20.19 1.33 3.29
CA GLU A 31 19.34 1.96 4.31
C GLU A 31 19.08 3.43 3.99
N LYS A 32 20.06 4.13 3.41
CA LYS A 32 19.88 5.50 2.90
C LYS A 32 18.93 5.54 1.69
N ALA A 33 19.00 4.56 0.79
CA ALA A 33 18.07 4.43 -0.33
C ALA A 33 16.64 4.08 0.12
N ALA A 34 16.51 3.17 1.10
CA ALA A 34 15.22 2.83 1.70
C ALA A 34 14.61 4.02 2.46
N ALA A 35 15.41 4.76 3.23
CA ALA A 35 14.98 5.96 3.93
C ALA A 35 14.59 7.10 2.97
N ALA A 36 15.30 7.27 1.85
CA ALA A 36 14.94 8.24 0.82
C ALA A 36 13.63 7.88 0.11
N LYS A 37 13.40 6.58 -0.16
CA LYS A 37 12.15 6.08 -0.74
C LYS A 37 10.97 6.21 0.23
N ALA A 38 11.20 5.93 1.52
CA ALA A 38 10.21 6.14 2.58
C ALA A 38 9.90 7.63 2.80
N ALA A 39 10.89 8.51 2.73
CA ALA A 39 10.69 9.96 2.82
C ALA A 39 9.95 10.53 1.59
N ALA A 40 10.19 9.98 0.40
CA ALA A 40 9.43 10.34 -0.80
C ALA A 40 7.97 9.84 -0.73
N ALA A 41 7.74 8.64 -0.21
CA ALA A 41 6.40 8.10 0.03
C ALA A 41 5.65 8.89 1.13
N ALA A 42 6.35 9.31 2.19
CA ALA A 42 5.79 10.16 3.23
C ALA A 42 5.45 11.56 2.73
N LYS A 43 6.28 12.16 1.86
CA LYS A 43 5.96 13.44 1.19
C LYS A 43 4.79 13.31 0.22
N ALA A 44 4.63 12.17 -0.44
CA ALA A 44 3.46 11.89 -1.28
C ALA A 44 2.18 11.70 -0.46
N ALA A 45 2.28 11.06 0.71
CA ALA A 45 1.16 10.87 1.64
C ALA A 45 0.73 12.18 2.32
N ALA A 46 1.68 13.01 2.76
CA ALA A 46 1.39 14.30 3.40
C ALA A 46 0.74 15.32 2.45
N LYS A 47 0.92 15.19 1.13
CA LYS A 47 0.26 16.05 0.14
C LYS A 47 -1.23 15.73 -0.04
N LYS A 48 -1.73 14.59 0.48
CA LYS A 48 -3.13 14.15 0.32
C LYS A 48 -4.01 14.49 1.54
N GLU A 49 -3.45 15.08 2.60
CA GLU A 49 -4.20 15.45 3.82
C GLU A 49 -5.01 16.74 3.71
N GLU A 50 -4.91 17.48 2.60
CA GLU A 50 -5.91 18.49 2.24
C GLU A 50 -6.87 17.91 1.21
N ALA A 51 -8.16 17.89 1.55
CA ALA A 51 -9.24 17.67 0.60
C ALA A 51 -9.23 18.81 -0.44
N GLY A 52 -8.44 18.64 -1.51
CA GLY A 52 -8.23 19.64 -2.56
C GLY A 52 -7.35 19.17 -3.73
N GLY A 53 -7.22 17.85 -3.93
CA GLY A 53 -6.51 17.28 -5.08
C GLY A 53 -7.29 17.45 -6.39
N LYS A 54 -6.59 17.38 -7.54
CA LYS A 54 -7.26 17.33 -8.85
C LYS A 54 -8.04 16.00 -8.97
N PRO A 55 -9.22 15.99 -9.61
CA PRO A 55 -9.99 14.76 -9.80
C PRO A 55 -9.20 13.75 -10.64
N LEU A 56 -9.48 12.47 -10.43
CA LEU A 56 -9.02 11.40 -11.32
C LEU A 56 -9.61 11.61 -12.72
N ALA A 57 -8.84 11.28 -13.75
CA ALA A 57 -9.23 11.46 -15.14
C ALA A 57 -9.35 10.11 -15.86
N ASP A 58 -10.52 9.81 -16.41
CA ASP A 58 -10.70 8.69 -17.32
C ASP A 58 -10.12 9.05 -18.70
N ASN A 59 -9.20 8.22 -19.19
CA ASN A 59 -8.54 8.44 -20.47
C ASN A 59 -9.36 7.89 -21.66
N GLY A 60 -10.46 7.18 -21.40
CA GLY A 60 -11.34 6.61 -22.45
C GLY A 60 -10.80 5.35 -23.13
N ASP A 61 -9.64 4.86 -22.72
CA ASP A 61 -8.95 3.67 -23.24
C ASP A 61 -8.91 2.51 -22.24
N GLY A 62 -9.68 2.62 -21.16
CA GLY A 62 -9.68 1.67 -20.05
C GLY A 62 -8.60 1.95 -18.98
N THR A 63 -7.98 3.12 -19.00
CA THR A 63 -7.06 3.59 -17.96
C THR A 63 -7.55 4.87 -17.28
N ILE A 64 -7.13 5.05 -16.02
CA ILE A 64 -7.44 6.22 -15.19
C ILE A 64 -6.12 6.89 -14.80
N SER A 65 -5.98 8.18 -15.07
CA SER A 65 -4.84 9.00 -14.64
C SER A 65 -5.12 9.63 -13.27
N ASP A 66 -4.15 9.57 -12.35
CA ASP A 66 -4.15 10.30 -11.09
C ASP A 66 -3.19 11.51 -11.17
N PRO A 67 -3.71 12.74 -11.36
CA PRO A 67 -2.85 13.92 -11.53
C PRO A 67 -2.08 14.30 -10.25
N ASN A 68 -2.46 13.78 -9.09
CA ASN A 68 -1.84 14.13 -7.82
C ASN A 68 -0.57 13.32 -7.56
N THR A 69 -0.55 12.07 -8.03
CA THR A 69 0.56 11.11 -7.83
C THR A 69 1.36 10.86 -9.10
N GLY A 70 0.80 11.21 -10.27
CA GLY A 70 1.36 10.86 -11.58
C GLY A 70 1.25 9.36 -11.88
N LEU A 71 0.39 8.63 -11.17
CA LEU A 71 0.10 7.24 -11.45
C LEU A 71 -0.95 7.11 -12.56
N MET A 72 -0.90 6.00 -13.26
CA MET A 72 -1.94 5.58 -14.17
C MET A 72 -2.40 4.18 -13.77
N TRP A 73 -3.69 4.03 -13.55
CA TRP A 73 -4.34 2.82 -13.09
C TRP A 73 -5.09 2.16 -14.24
N LYS A 74 -5.18 0.85 -14.20
CA LYS A 74 -6.18 0.15 -15.01
C LYS A 74 -7.56 0.46 -14.43
N LYS A 75 -8.56 0.74 -15.28
CA LYS A 75 -9.93 1.07 -14.84
C LYS A 75 -10.64 -0.12 -14.18
N THR A 76 -10.26 -1.34 -14.57
CA THR A 76 -10.74 -2.62 -14.03
C THR A 76 -9.60 -3.36 -13.33
N ASP A 77 -9.95 -4.21 -12.37
CA ASP A 77 -9.03 -5.16 -11.75
C ASP A 77 -9.05 -6.52 -12.47
N ALA A 78 -8.14 -7.42 -12.09
CA ALA A 78 -8.05 -8.75 -12.69
C ALA A 78 -9.35 -9.58 -12.56
N TRP A 79 -10.10 -9.39 -11.48
CA TRP A 79 -11.42 -10.02 -11.32
C TRP A 79 -12.41 -9.58 -12.39
N LEU A 80 -12.52 -8.28 -12.67
CA LEU A 80 -13.44 -7.78 -13.70
C LEU A 80 -13.04 -8.26 -15.10
N ASP A 81 -11.74 -8.36 -15.37
CA ASP A 81 -11.22 -8.79 -16.67
C ASP A 81 -11.38 -10.31 -16.90
N THR A 82 -11.09 -11.11 -15.88
CA THR A 82 -10.90 -12.56 -16.04
C THR A 82 -11.87 -13.41 -15.23
N ARG A 83 -12.65 -12.81 -14.33
CA ARG A 83 -13.51 -13.48 -13.34
C ARG A 83 -12.77 -14.49 -12.47
N ARG A 84 -11.48 -14.25 -12.24
CA ARG A 84 -10.58 -15.11 -11.46
C ARG A 84 -9.84 -14.30 -10.40
N PHE A 85 -9.60 -14.95 -9.27
CA PHE A 85 -8.61 -14.52 -8.28
C PHE A 85 -7.31 -15.30 -8.53
N TYR A 86 -6.20 -14.74 -8.07
CA TYR A 86 -4.87 -15.32 -8.24
C TYR A 86 -4.27 -15.62 -6.87
N LYS A 87 -3.65 -16.80 -6.72
CA LYS A 87 -2.72 -17.03 -5.63
C LYS A 87 -1.49 -16.15 -5.78
N TRP A 88 -0.75 -15.96 -4.69
CA TRP A 88 0.51 -15.22 -4.76
C TRP A 88 1.49 -15.87 -5.76
N SER A 89 1.60 -17.19 -5.81
CA SER A 89 2.48 -17.88 -6.79
C SER A 89 2.09 -17.64 -8.26
N GLU A 90 0.85 -17.23 -8.52
CA GLU A 90 0.29 -17.09 -9.87
C GLU A 90 0.10 -15.63 -10.30
N HIS A 91 0.35 -14.66 -9.41
CA HIS A 91 0.00 -13.26 -9.67
C HIS A 91 0.62 -12.68 -10.95
N LYS A 92 1.82 -13.17 -11.32
CA LYS A 92 2.54 -12.70 -12.51
C LYS A 92 1.80 -13.04 -13.80
N SER A 93 1.03 -14.13 -13.85
CA SER A 93 0.39 -14.56 -15.10
C SER A 93 -0.53 -13.49 -15.69
N TYR A 94 -1.29 -12.80 -14.84
CA TYR A 94 -2.17 -11.72 -15.28
C TYR A 94 -1.38 -10.50 -15.77
N LEU A 95 -0.34 -10.10 -15.03
CA LEU A 95 0.50 -8.95 -15.40
C LEU A 95 1.26 -9.21 -16.71
N ASP A 96 1.83 -10.41 -16.86
CA ASP A 96 2.54 -10.83 -18.06
C ASP A 96 1.59 -10.83 -19.27
N GLU A 97 0.34 -11.28 -19.09
CA GLU A 97 -0.67 -11.26 -20.15
C GLU A 97 -1.00 -9.84 -20.62
N ILE A 98 -1.34 -8.93 -19.71
CA ILE A 98 -1.71 -7.56 -20.08
C ILE A 98 -0.51 -6.77 -20.64
N ASN A 99 0.69 -7.06 -20.16
CA ASN A 99 1.92 -6.45 -20.67
C ASN A 99 2.26 -6.96 -22.07
N LYS A 100 2.15 -8.27 -22.30
CA LYS A 100 2.35 -8.87 -23.63
C LYS A 100 1.35 -8.32 -24.66
N LYS A 101 0.09 -8.11 -24.25
CA LYS A 101 -0.96 -7.51 -25.08
C LYS A 101 -0.80 -6.00 -25.28
N LYS A 102 0.13 -5.35 -24.58
CA LYS A 102 0.29 -3.90 -24.54
C LYS A 102 -1.05 -3.20 -24.23
N PHE A 103 -1.72 -3.59 -23.15
CA PHE A 103 -3.00 -3.00 -22.77
C PHE A 103 -2.92 -1.46 -22.72
N ALA A 104 -3.85 -0.79 -23.41
CA ALA A 104 -3.85 0.67 -23.64
C ALA A 104 -2.52 1.22 -24.23
N GLY A 105 -1.83 0.41 -25.06
CA GLY A 105 -0.53 0.76 -25.63
C GLY A 105 0.65 0.61 -24.67
N HIS A 106 0.46 0.04 -23.47
CA HIS A 106 1.45 -0.01 -22.40
C HIS A 106 1.81 -1.44 -21.99
N GLY A 107 3.10 -1.71 -21.81
CA GLY A 107 3.65 -3.02 -21.43
C GLY A 107 4.43 -3.02 -20.11
N ASP A 108 4.22 -2.00 -19.28
CA ASP A 108 4.91 -1.74 -18.01
C ASP A 108 3.95 -1.75 -16.80
N TRP A 109 2.84 -2.48 -16.91
CA TRP A 109 1.90 -2.71 -15.82
C TRP A 109 2.51 -3.59 -14.74
N ARG A 110 2.32 -3.20 -13.48
CA ARG A 110 2.87 -3.90 -12.31
C ARG A 110 1.88 -3.92 -11.15
N LEU A 111 2.22 -4.68 -10.11
CA LEU A 111 1.56 -4.54 -8.82
C LEU A 111 1.77 -3.12 -8.25
N PRO A 112 0.77 -2.58 -7.55
CA PRO A 112 0.94 -1.37 -6.77
C PRO A 112 1.78 -1.65 -5.53
N THR A 113 2.52 -0.65 -5.07
CA THR A 113 3.04 -0.65 -3.70
C THR A 113 1.90 -0.39 -2.72
N LYS A 114 2.08 -0.68 -1.44
CA LYS A 114 1.14 -0.34 -0.36
C LYS A 114 0.75 1.14 -0.41
N ALA A 115 1.74 2.02 -0.56
CA ALA A 115 1.52 3.46 -0.60
C ALA A 115 0.68 3.88 -1.81
N GLU A 116 0.89 3.25 -2.97
CA GLU A 116 0.07 3.49 -4.17
C GLU A 116 -1.33 2.90 -4.02
N ALA A 117 -1.48 1.68 -3.50
CA ALA A 117 -2.79 1.06 -3.27
C ALA A 117 -3.64 1.89 -2.29
N ALA A 118 -3.02 2.51 -1.29
CA ALA A 118 -3.69 3.44 -0.40
C ALA A 118 -4.23 4.70 -1.09
N THR A 119 -3.71 5.08 -2.27
CA THR A 119 -4.24 6.25 -3.00
C THR A 119 -5.58 5.97 -3.68
N LEU A 120 -5.93 4.71 -3.92
CA LEU A 120 -7.26 4.29 -4.41
C LEU A 120 -8.37 4.51 -3.38
N VAL A 121 -8.02 4.52 -2.09
CA VAL A 121 -8.98 4.66 -0.99
C VAL A 121 -9.25 6.13 -0.71
N ASP A 122 -10.50 6.52 -0.88
CA ASP A 122 -11.05 7.84 -0.60
C ASP A 122 -12.41 7.70 0.09
N LYS A 123 -12.46 8.03 1.39
CA LYS A 123 -13.66 7.88 2.23
C LYS A 123 -14.81 8.81 1.83
N THR A 124 -14.57 9.77 0.95
CA THR A 124 -15.61 10.65 0.39
C THR A 124 -16.29 10.05 -0.84
N LYS A 125 -15.79 8.90 -1.33
CA LYS A 125 -16.25 8.21 -2.54
C LYS A 125 -16.91 6.89 -2.18
N SER A 126 -17.71 6.38 -3.11
CA SER A 126 -18.50 5.16 -2.93
C SER A 126 -18.63 4.41 -4.25
N LEU A 127 -18.08 3.19 -4.31
CA LEU A 127 -18.23 2.25 -5.44
C LEU A 127 -18.80 0.94 -4.91
N LEU A 128 -19.52 0.17 -5.74
CA LEU A 128 -19.97 -1.18 -5.36
C LEU A 128 -18.91 -2.21 -5.76
N ASP A 129 -18.53 -3.07 -4.83
CA ASP A 129 -17.69 -4.24 -5.10
C ASP A 129 -18.49 -5.36 -5.79
N LYS A 130 -17.81 -6.44 -6.17
CA LYS A 130 -18.41 -7.62 -6.82
C LYS A 130 -19.55 -8.30 -6.02
N ASN A 131 -19.66 -8.04 -4.72
CA ASN A 131 -20.67 -8.61 -3.83
C ASN A 131 -21.77 -7.58 -3.49
N GLY A 132 -21.77 -6.40 -4.12
CA GLY A 132 -22.71 -5.32 -3.83
C GLY A 132 -22.39 -4.55 -2.55
N ILE A 133 -21.19 -4.67 -2.00
CA ILE A 133 -20.75 -3.92 -0.81
C ILE A 133 -20.16 -2.59 -1.24
N VAL A 134 -20.54 -1.50 -0.57
CA VAL A 134 -19.96 -0.18 -0.80
C VAL A 134 -18.53 -0.15 -0.28
N ILE A 135 -17.60 0.29 -1.13
CA ILE A 135 -16.19 0.49 -0.82
C ILE A 135 -15.76 1.94 -1.12
N PRO A 136 -14.79 2.50 -0.38
CA PRO A 136 -14.34 3.88 -0.50
C PRO A 136 -13.43 4.09 -1.73
N ILE A 137 -13.95 3.86 -2.93
CA ILE A 137 -13.24 4.02 -4.21
C ILE A 137 -14.02 4.98 -5.10
N ASP A 138 -13.30 5.80 -5.87
CA ASP A 138 -13.89 6.75 -6.81
C ASP A 138 -14.73 6.03 -7.91
N PRO A 139 -15.99 6.43 -8.15
CA PRO A 139 -16.84 5.88 -9.22
C PRO A 139 -16.31 5.98 -10.65
N VAL A 140 -15.22 6.72 -10.88
CA VAL A 140 -14.50 6.71 -12.16
C VAL A 140 -13.97 5.30 -12.51
N PHE A 141 -13.73 4.46 -11.51
CA PHE A 141 -13.35 3.06 -11.69
C PHE A 141 -14.58 2.18 -12.00
N GLN A 142 -14.34 1.00 -12.59
CA GLN A 142 -15.42 0.11 -12.96
C GLN A 142 -16.07 -0.54 -11.72
N THR A 143 -17.39 -0.46 -11.63
CA THR A 143 -18.18 -1.13 -10.58
C THR A 143 -18.05 -2.66 -10.66
N GLY A 144 -18.15 -3.34 -9.52
CA GLY A 144 -18.03 -4.80 -9.42
C GLY A 144 -16.60 -5.31 -9.32
N CYS A 145 -15.63 -4.45 -8.99
CA CYS A 145 -14.25 -4.83 -8.72
C CYS A 145 -14.14 -5.68 -7.43
N ALA A 146 -13.01 -6.36 -7.24
CA ALA A 146 -12.71 -6.98 -5.97
C ALA A 146 -12.35 -5.93 -4.90
N ALA A 147 -12.65 -6.24 -3.64
CA ALA A 147 -12.34 -5.38 -2.50
C ALA A 147 -10.92 -5.57 -1.93
N ASN A 148 -10.03 -6.25 -2.65
CA ASN A 148 -8.63 -6.42 -2.28
C ASN A 148 -7.74 -6.52 -3.51
N THR A 149 -6.46 -6.19 -3.34
CA THR A 149 -5.44 -6.33 -4.38
C THR A 149 -4.12 -6.84 -3.80
N TRP A 150 -3.41 -7.67 -4.56
CA TRP A 150 -2.00 -7.93 -4.30
C TRP A 150 -1.19 -6.62 -4.37
N ILE A 151 -0.13 -6.55 -3.56
CA ILE A 151 0.80 -5.43 -3.50
C ILE A 151 2.24 -5.93 -3.67
N GLY A 152 3.13 -5.04 -4.12
CA GLY A 152 4.54 -5.35 -4.37
C GLY A 152 5.34 -5.73 -3.12
N GLU A 153 4.83 -5.44 -1.92
CA GLU A 153 5.42 -5.80 -0.64
C GLU A 153 5.14 -7.26 -0.21
N CYS A 154 4.25 -7.96 -0.91
CA CYS A 154 4.00 -9.38 -0.71
C CYS A 154 5.21 -10.21 -1.15
N ALA A 155 5.48 -11.31 -0.44
CA ALA A 155 6.57 -12.24 -0.71
C ALA A 155 6.18 -13.67 -0.29
N ASP A 156 6.95 -14.67 -0.72
CA ASP A 156 6.64 -16.07 -0.47
C ASP A 156 6.60 -16.45 1.02
N ASP A 157 7.42 -15.77 1.83
CA ASP A 157 7.50 -15.89 3.29
C ASP A 157 6.63 -14.87 4.04
N LYS A 158 6.01 -13.94 3.32
CA LYS A 158 5.23 -12.83 3.88
C LYS A 158 4.06 -12.48 2.96
N ILE A 159 2.97 -13.22 3.15
CA ILE A 159 1.77 -13.09 2.32
C ILE A 159 0.95 -11.89 2.79
N THR A 160 1.01 -10.82 2.01
CA THR A 160 0.32 -9.56 2.32
C THR A 160 -0.49 -9.08 1.12
N ARG A 161 -1.73 -8.67 1.36
CA ARG A 161 -2.54 -7.95 0.36
C ARG A 161 -3.14 -6.69 0.97
N PHE A 162 -3.59 -5.79 0.12
CA PHE A 162 -4.24 -4.55 0.55
C PHE A 162 -5.75 -4.74 0.56
N ASP A 163 -6.39 -4.38 1.67
CA ASP A 163 -7.85 -4.33 1.82
C ASP A 163 -8.35 -2.95 1.43
N LEU A 164 -9.13 -2.89 0.35
CA LEU A 164 -9.63 -1.63 -0.22
C LEU A 164 -10.86 -1.10 0.52
N LYS A 165 -11.50 -1.90 1.38
CA LYS A 165 -12.64 -1.47 2.21
C LYS A 165 -12.17 -0.54 3.32
N ILE A 166 -11.04 -0.88 3.93
CA ILE A 166 -10.51 -0.21 5.12
C ILE A 166 -9.19 0.53 4.88
N GLY A 167 -8.52 0.30 3.74
CA GLY A 167 -7.32 1.02 3.34
C GLY A 167 -6.06 0.61 4.09
N ILE A 168 -5.94 -0.66 4.49
CA ILE A 168 -4.76 -1.19 5.17
C ILE A 168 -4.25 -2.46 4.50
N GLU A 169 -2.95 -2.70 4.64
CA GLU A 169 -2.38 -4.00 4.31
C GLU A 169 -2.69 -5.01 5.41
N THR A 170 -2.97 -6.25 5.03
CA THR A 170 -3.22 -7.35 5.98
C THR A 170 -2.22 -8.47 5.71
N LEU A 171 -1.51 -8.88 6.76
CA LEU A 171 -0.61 -10.04 6.75
C LEU A 171 -1.42 -11.31 7.00
N TYR A 172 -1.14 -12.36 6.25
CA TYR A 172 -1.79 -13.65 6.36
C TYR A 172 -0.80 -14.74 6.81
N PRO A 173 -1.24 -15.69 7.65
CA PRO A 173 -0.38 -16.76 8.14
C PRO A 173 -0.12 -17.85 7.11
N THR A 174 -0.86 -17.88 6.00
CA THR A 174 -0.79 -18.94 4.98
C THR A 174 -0.66 -18.37 3.57
N ALA A 175 -0.10 -19.17 2.67
CA ALA A 175 -0.02 -18.86 1.24
C ALA A 175 -1.28 -19.23 0.45
N ASP A 176 -2.27 -19.89 1.07
CA ASP A 176 -3.55 -20.22 0.43
C ASP A 176 -4.52 -19.04 0.48
N ILE A 177 -4.02 -17.87 0.10
CA ILE A 177 -4.76 -16.62 0.00
C ILE A 177 -4.89 -16.26 -1.46
N TRP A 178 -6.08 -15.80 -1.81
CA TRP A 178 -6.47 -15.41 -3.15
C TRP A 178 -6.74 -13.92 -3.18
N SER A 179 -6.22 -13.21 -4.16
CA SER A 179 -6.46 -11.77 -4.30
C SER A 179 -6.64 -11.41 -5.77
N SER A 180 -7.29 -10.26 -6.00
CA SER A 180 -7.30 -9.64 -7.32
C SER A 180 -6.00 -8.85 -7.52
N ILE A 181 -5.82 -8.30 -8.71
CA ILE A 181 -4.69 -7.45 -9.07
C ILE A 181 -5.22 -6.18 -9.69
N TRP A 182 -5.00 -5.06 -9.01
CA TRP A 182 -5.25 -3.74 -9.57
C TRP A 182 -3.96 -3.18 -10.15
N ALA A 183 -3.79 -3.36 -11.46
CA ALA A 183 -2.55 -2.99 -12.13
C ALA A 183 -2.35 -1.47 -12.15
N VAL A 184 -1.13 -1.05 -11.85
CA VAL A 184 -0.70 0.35 -11.91
C VAL A 184 0.57 0.48 -12.74
N ARG A 185 0.77 1.65 -13.31
CA ARG A 185 2.01 2.07 -13.93
C ARG A 185 2.33 3.51 -13.55
N LYS A 186 3.59 3.90 -13.73
CA LYS A 186 4.03 5.28 -13.58
C LYS A 186 4.68 5.72 -14.89
N PRO A 187 4.02 6.59 -15.69
CA PRO A 187 4.61 7.11 -16.91
C PRO A 187 5.98 7.72 -16.62
N LYS A 188 6.95 7.48 -17.51
CA LYS A 188 8.24 8.18 -17.43
C LYS A 188 7.98 9.66 -17.72
N SER A 189 8.42 10.53 -16.83
CA SER A 189 8.45 11.96 -17.10
C SER A 189 9.26 12.19 -18.37
N ALA A 190 8.66 12.90 -19.33
CA ALA A 190 9.34 13.33 -20.55
C ALA A 190 10.42 14.37 -20.25
#